data_AF-A0A314YP42-F1
#
_entry.id   AF-A0A314YP42-F1
#
_cell.length_a   1.000
_cell.length_b   1.000
_cell.length_c   1.000
_cell.angle_alpha   90.00
_cell.angle_beta   90.00
_cell.angle_gamma   90.00
#
_symmetry.space_group_name_H-M   'P 1'
#
loop_
_entity.id
_entity.type
_entity.pdbx_description
1 polymer ?
#
loop_
_entity_poly.entity_id
_entity_poly.type
_entity_poly.pdbx_seq_one_letter_code
_entity_poly.pdbx_strand_id
1 'polypeptide(L)'
;MEDKHSQPHAIMVPMPLQGHLFPHIHLATKLASHGFTITSVNTQHINHQITKSQPNDTEDQDDIFATARKSGLDISYKTVSDVQSDPSVTCLIADTFHLWSATIANKYNLVNISFWTEPALVLSIYYHLDLLREHGHYGSHDNREDTINYIPGVQAIEPKDLMSHLQEADISTPMH
;
A
#
# COMPACT_ATOMS: atom_id res chain seq x y z
N MET A 1 21.16 33.89 -1.96
CA MET A 1 20.93 32.78 -2.90
C MET A 1 20.01 31.83 -2.16
N GLU A 2 18.71 31.91 -2.44
CA GLU A 2 17.75 30.97 -1.88
C GLU A 2 18.04 29.60 -2.49
N ASP A 3 18.28 28.60 -1.64
CA ASP A 3 18.21 27.20 -2.04
C ASP A 3 16.82 26.99 -2.64
N LYS A 4 16.76 26.70 -3.94
CA LYS A 4 15.56 26.09 -4.52
C LYS A 4 15.48 24.70 -3.89
N HIS A 5 14.83 24.59 -2.73
CA HIS A 5 14.30 23.31 -2.28
C HIS A 5 13.39 22.81 -3.39
N SER A 6 13.89 21.88 -4.20
CA SER A 6 13.09 21.21 -5.22
C SER A 6 11.90 20.57 -4.52
N GLN A 7 10.70 20.88 -5.01
CA GLN A 7 9.46 20.31 -4.49
C GLN A 7 9.60 18.78 -4.43
N PRO A 8 9.35 18.13 -3.28
CA PRO A 8 9.51 16.70 -3.18
C PRO A 8 8.45 16.00 -4.04
N HIS A 9 8.90 15.13 -4.93
CA HIS A 9 8.03 14.34 -5.80
C HIS A 9 7.99 12.89 -5.31
N ALA A 10 6.78 12.41 -5.02
CA ALA A 10 6.52 11.04 -4.60
C ALA A 10 5.81 10.24 -5.68
N ILE A 11 6.30 9.02 -5.95
CA ILE A 11 5.55 8.01 -6.69
C ILE A 11 4.77 7.17 -5.67
N MET A 12 3.46 7.02 -5.87
CA MET A 12 2.59 6.22 -5.01
C MET A 12 2.09 4.97 -5.74
N VAL A 13 2.26 3.79 -5.13
CA VAL A 13 1.86 2.50 -5.69
C VAL A 13 0.96 1.75 -4.70
N PRO A 14 -0.37 1.97 -4.74
CA PRO A 14 -1.32 1.25 -3.89
C PRO A 14 -1.48 -0.21 -4.29
N MET A 15 -1.83 -1.06 -3.32
CA MET A 15 -2.29 -2.43 -3.61
C MET A 15 -3.61 -2.37 -4.40
N PRO A 16 -3.78 -3.16 -5.48
CA PRO A 16 -4.98 -3.22 -6.33
C PRO A 16 -6.30 -3.70 -5.69
N LEU A 17 -6.49 -3.48 -4.39
CA LEU A 17 -7.65 -3.93 -3.63
C LEU A 17 -8.42 -2.73 -3.08
N GLN A 18 -9.75 -2.80 -3.09
CA GLN A 18 -10.64 -1.69 -2.75
C GLN A 18 -10.35 -1.09 -1.36
N GLY A 19 -9.99 -1.93 -0.37
CA GLY A 19 -9.66 -1.50 0.99
C GLY A 19 -8.34 -0.72 1.12
N HIS A 20 -7.41 -0.91 0.18
CA HIS A 20 -6.07 -0.30 0.23
C HIS A 20 -6.02 1.03 -0.52
N LEU A 21 -6.85 1.17 -1.56
CA LEU A 21 -6.79 2.30 -2.47
C LEU A 21 -7.20 3.63 -1.83
N PHE A 22 -8.32 3.67 -1.12
CA PHE A 22 -8.82 4.93 -0.53
C PHE A 22 -7.88 5.54 0.51
N PRO A 23 -7.28 4.77 1.44
CA PRO A 23 -6.23 5.30 2.31
C PRO A 23 -5.06 5.93 1.54
N HIS A 24 -4.63 5.32 0.42
CA HIS A 24 -3.58 5.89 -0.43
C HIS A 24 -4.01 7.20 -1.09
N ILE A 25 -5.25 7.30 -1.59
CA ILE A 25 -5.79 8.54 -2.18
C ILE A 25 -5.84 9.67 -1.15
N HIS A 26 -6.28 9.37 0.09
CA HIS A 26 -6.29 10.35 1.17
C HIS A 26 -4.87 10.81 1.53
N LEU A 27 -3.92 9.88 1.63
CA LEU A 27 -2.51 10.20 1.88
C LEU A 27 -1.94 11.06 0.75
N ALA A 28 -2.18 10.70 -0.51
CA ALA A 28 -1.77 11.47 -1.70
C ALA A 28 -2.27 12.91 -1.64
N THR A 29 -3.57 13.08 -1.40
CA THR A 29 -4.22 14.39 -1.32
C THR A 29 -3.63 15.22 -0.18
N LYS A 30 -3.40 14.59 0.98
CA LYS A 30 -2.79 15.27 2.13
C LYS A 30 -1.36 15.71 1.83
N LEU A 31 -0.52 14.84 1.27
CA LEU A 31 0.85 15.18 0.90
C LEU A 31 0.90 16.31 -0.14
N ALA A 32 0.05 16.24 -1.16
CA ALA A 32 -0.03 17.28 -2.18
C ALA A 32 -0.44 18.65 -1.60
N SER A 33 -1.39 18.68 -0.66
CA SER A 33 -1.74 19.91 0.05
C SER A 33 -0.60 20.49 0.92
N HIS A 34 0.45 19.72 1.18
CA HIS A 34 1.66 20.15 1.89
C HIS A 34 2.84 20.38 0.93
N GLY A 35 2.56 20.54 -0.37
CA GLY A 35 3.55 20.90 -1.36
C GLY A 35 4.33 19.71 -1.93
N PHE A 36 3.83 18.47 -1.83
CA PHE A 36 4.40 17.38 -2.64
C PHE A 36 3.82 17.39 -4.05
N THR A 37 4.65 17.05 -5.04
CA THR A 37 4.16 16.58 -6.34
C THR A 37 3.88 15.08 -6.22
N ILE A 38 2.70 14.62 -6.60
CA ILE A 38 2.32 13.21 -6.47
C ILE A 38 2.05 12.59 -7.84
N THR A 39 2.73 11.49 -8.13
CA THR A 39 2.39 10.59 -9.24
C THR A 39 1.84 9.28 -8.67
N SER A 40 0.54 9.06 -8.81
CA SER A 40 -0.10 7.80 -8.41
C SER A 40 -0.12 6.82 -9.57
N VAL A 41 0.40 5.61 -9.35
CA VAL A 41 0.45 4.54 -10.35
C VAL A 41 -0.61 3.50 -10.01
N ASN A 42 -1.63 3.36 -10.86
CA ASN A 42 -2.71 2.40 -10.65
C ASN A 42 -2.79 1.38 -11.79
N THR A 43 -3.37 0.21 -11.53
CA THR A 43 -3.68 -0.76 -12.59
C THR A 43 -5.00 -0.38 -13.29
N GLN A 44 -5.11 -0.71 -14.58
CA GLN A 44 -6.32 -0.43 -15.39
C GLN A 44 -7.59 -1.04 -14.79
N HIS A 45 -7.48 -2.19 -14.10
CA HIS A 45 -8.61 -2.88 -13.50
C HIS A 45 -9.25 -2.10 -12.35
N ILE A 46 -8.44 -1.46 -11.51
CA ILE A 46 -8.95 -0.66 -10.40
C ILE A 46 -9.59 0.62 -10.92
N ASN A 47 -9.01 1.23 -11.97
CA ASN A 47 -9.62 2.40 -12.61
C ASN A 47 -11.05 2.08 -13.05
N HIS A 48 -11.24 0.95 -13.74
CA HIS A 48 -12.55 0.47 -14.18
C HIS A 48 -13.54 0.21 -13.04
N GLN A 49 -13.08 -0.32 -11.90
CA GLN A 49 -13.93 -0.57 -10.73
C GLN A 49 -14.37 0.74 -10.05
N ILE A 50 -13.47 1.72 -9.93
CA ILE A 50 -13.82 3.05 -9.40
C ILE A 50 -14.85 3.71 -10.32
N THR A 51 -14.62 3.70 -11.65
CA THR A 51 -15.54 4.25 -12.65
C THR A 51 -16.94 3.64 -12.54
N LYS A 52 -17.04 2.32 -12.37
CA LYS A 52 -18.34 1.62 -12.21
C LYS A 52 -19.10 1.97 -10.93
N SER A 53 -18.40 2.43 -9.89
CA SER A 53 -18.98 2.69 -8.57
C SER A 53 -19.47 4.12 -8.38
N GLN A 54 -19.15 5.04 -9.30
CA GLN A 54 -19.61 6.43 -9.24
C GLN A 54 -20.89 6.62 -10.07
N PRO A 55 -21.90 7.34 -9.55
CA PRO A 55 -23.13 7.61 -10.29
C PRO A 55 -22.83 8.47 -11.53
N ASN A 56 -23.31 7.99 -12.68
CA ASN A 56 -23.23 8.66 -13.97
C ASN A 56 -23.68 10.12 -13.85
N ASP A 57 -22.76 11.08 -14.04
CA ASP A 57 -23.01 12.43 -14.52
C ASP A 57 -21.70 13.23 -14.45
N THR A 58 -20.83 13.09 -15.46
CA THR A 58 -20.00 14.13 -16.11
C THR A 58 -18.81 13.52 -16.87
N GLU A 59 -18.49 14.07 -18.04
CA GLU A 59 -17.52 13.56 -19.03
C GLU A 59 -16.02 13.61 -18.61
N ASP A 60 -15.74 13.74 -17.30
CA ASP A 60 -14.39 13.92 -16.72
C ASP A 60 -14.10 12.81 -15.67
N GLN A 61 -14.73 11.63 -15.85
CA GLN A 61 -14.92 10.55 -14.86
C GLN A 61 -13.79 9.51 -14.79
N ASP A 62 -12.77 9.59 -15.65
CA ASP A 62 -11.65 8.63 -15.66
C ASP A 62 -10.53 8.99 -14.69
N ASP A 63 -10.64 10.12 -13.98
CA ASP A 63 -9.59 10.66 -13.14
C ASP A 63 -10.06 10.92 -11.70
N ILE A 64 -9.72 10.00 -10.80
CA ILE A 64 -9.99 10.08 -9.36
C ILE A 64 -9.41 11.32 -8.67
N PHE A 65 -8.43 11.99 -9.29
CA PHE A 65 -7.81 13.21 -8.79
C PHE A 65 -8.34 14.47 -9.47
N ALA A 66 -9.37 14.40 -10.33
CA ALA A 66 -9.94 15.58 -11.01
C ALA A 66 -10.30 16.71 -10.04
N THR A 67 -10.99 16.40 -8.93
CA THR A 67 -11.35 17.39 -7.91
C THR A 67 -10.12 17.98 -7.20
N ALA A 68 -9.12 17.14 -6.91
CA ALA A 68 -7.87 17.59 -6.28
C ALA A 68 -7.10 18.57 -7.20
N ARG A 69 -7.01 18.27 -8.49
CA ARG A 69 -6.38 19.16 -9.48
C ARG A 69 -7.16 20.45 -9.70
N LYS A 70 -8.50 20.39 -9.73
CA LYS A 70 -9.36 21.60 -9.77
C LYS A 70 -9.13 22.51 -8.56
N SER A 71 -8.66 21.94 -7.45
CA SER A 71 -8.29 22.67 -6.24
C SER A 71 -6.83 23.16 -6.24
N GLY A 72 -6.09 22.97 -7.33
CA GLY A 72 -4.71 23.42 -7.50
C GLY A 72 -3.65 22.46 -6.95
N LEU A 73 -4.02 21.22 -6.59
CA LEU A 73 -3.05 20.22 -6.13
C LEU A 73 -2.32 19.57 -7.30
N ASP A 74 -1.00 19.43 -7.18
CA ASP A 74 -0.14 18.76 -8.15
C ASP A 74 -0.16 17.24 -7.95
N ILE A 75 -1.24 16.62 -8.43
CA ILE A 75 -1.45 15.17 -8.40
C ILE A 75 -1.77 14.69 -9.80
N SER A 76 -1.03 13.68 -10.26
CA SER A 76 -1.27 13.01 -11.53
C SER A 76 -1.48 11.51 -11.33
N TYR A 77 -2.30 10.93 -12.20
CA TYR A 77 -2.44 9.49 -12.35
C TYR A 77 -1.70 9.05 -13.61
N LYS A 78 -0.92 7.97 -13.51
CA LYS A 78 -0.24 7.35 -14.66
C LYS A 78 -0.43 5.84 -14.62
N THR A 79 -0.54 5.22 -15.79
CA THR A 79 -0.38 3.77 -15.87
C THR A 79 1.10 3.40 -15.75
N VAL A 80 1.40 2.15 -15.38
CA VAL A 80 2.79 1.68 -15.23
C VAL A 80 3.62 1.91 -16.51
N SER A 81 2.99 1.85 -17.69
CA SER A 81 3.65 2.11 -18.99
C SER A 81 4.00 3.58 -19.24
N ASP A 82 3.35 4.52 -18.55
CA ASP A 82 3.48 5.96 -18.79
C ASP A 82 4.45 6.64 -17.82
N VAL A 83 5.03 5.88 -16.88
CA VAL A 83 6.01 6.41 -15.92
C VAL A 83 7.33 6.64 -16.64
N GLN A 84 7.49 7.82 -17.25
CA GLN A 84 8.78 8.31 -17.72
C GLN A 84 9.70 8.59 -16.53
N SER A 85 11.01 8.39 -16.74
CA SER A 85 12.07 8.69 -15.79
C SER A 85 12.15 10.20 -15.57
N ASP A 86 11.34 10.71 -14.63
CA ASP A 86 11.38 12.09 -14.19
C ASP A 86 12.51 12.23 -13.16
N PRO A 87 13.57 13.02 -13.44
CA PRO A 87 14.70 13.20 -12.54
C PRO A 87 14.36 13.94 -11.24
N SER A 88 13.13 14.43 -11.06
CA SER A 88 12.68 15.09 -9.84
C SER A 88 12.15 14.13 -8.75
N VAL A 89 11.96 12.85 -9.04
CA VAL A 89 11.39 11.89 -8.07
C VAL A 89 12.35 11.70 -6.89
N THR A 90 11.83 11.89 -5.69
CA THR A 90 12.61 11.84 -4.43
C THR A 90 12.25 10.65 -3.55
N CYS A 91 11.02 10.13 -3.66
CA CYS A 91 10.58 8.99 -2.85
C CYS A 91 9.58 8.09 -3.57
N LEU A 92 9.56 6.83 -3.13
CA LEU A 92 8.61 5.80 -3.52
C LEU A 92 7.78 5.45 -2.29
N ILE A 93 6.47 5.66 -2.36
CA ILE A 93 5.50 5.22 -1.36
C ILE A 93 4.77 4.03 -1.95
N ALA A 94 4.97 2.85 -1.38
CA ALA A 94 4.31 1.64 -1.84
C ALA A 94 3.56 0.99 -0.68
N ASP A 95 2.44 0.35 -1.00
CA ASP A 95 1.79 -0.55 -0.06
C ASP A 95 2.78 -1.64 0.40
N THR A 96 2.79 -1.97 1.69
CA THR A 96 3.75 -2.91 2.30
C THR A 96 3.79 -4.28 1.63
N PHE A 97 2.68 -4.72 1.02
CA PHE A 97 2.66 -5.97 0.26
C PHE A 97 3.55 -5.95 -1.00
N HIS A 98 3.97 -4.78 -1.47
CA HIS A 98 4.93 -4.65 -2.57
C HIS A 98 6.36 -4.82 -2.07
N LEU A 99 6.79 -6.07 -1.86
CA LEU A 99 8.14 -6.41 -1.41
C LEU A 99 9.25 -5.89 -2.36
N TRP A 100 8.94 -5.67 -3.63
CA TRP A 100 9.88 -5.14 -4.61
C TRP A 100 10.20 -3.64 -4.43
N SER A 101 9.40 -2.91 -3.65
CA SER A 101 9.52 -1.46 -3.47
C SER A 101 10.91 -1.04 -2.99
N ALA A 102 11.45 -1.75 -1.99
CA ALA A 102 12.80 -1.50 -1.48
C ALA A 102 13.88 -1.68 -2.55
N THR A 103 13.76 -2.70 -3.39
CA THR A 103 14.71 -2.96 -4.50
C THR A 103 14.69 -1.83 -5.52
N ILE A 104 13.50 -1.35 -5.89
CA ILE A 104 13.34 -0.23 -6.84
C ILE A 104 13.86 1.07 -6.23
N ALA A 105 13.49 1.38 -4.98
CA ALA A 105 13.95 2.58 -4.29
C ALA A 105 15.48 2.62 -4.18
N ASN A 106 16.12 1.50 -3.80
CA ASN A 106 17.57 1.40 -3.74
C ASN A 106 18.23 1.59 -5.11
N LYS A 107 17.67 0.96 -6.16
CA LYS A 107 18.20 1.05 -7.53
C LYS A 107 18.21 2.48 -8.06
N TYR A 108 17.19 3.27 -7.71
CA TYR A 108 17.03 4.65 -8.19
C TYR A 108 17.39 5.71 -7.13
N ASN A 109 18.01 5.30 -6.01
CA ASN A 109 18.40 6.19 -4.91
C ASN A 109 17.24 7.06 -4.38
N LEU A 110 16.08 6.44 -4.20
CA LEU A 110 14.86 7.05 -3.68
C LEU A 110 14.68 6.70 -2.20
N VAL A 111 14.01 7.56 -1.45
CA VAL A 111 13.51 7.20 -0.11
C VAL A 111 12.38 6.18 -0.27
N ASN A 112 12.54 4.99 0.31
CA ASN A 112 11.50 3.97 0.36
C ASN A 112 10.56 4.21 1.55
N ILE A 113 9.26 4.33 1.28
CA ILE A 113 8.23 4.47 2.30
C ILE A 113 7.24 3.33 2.12
N SER A 114 7.18 2.44 3.11
CA SER A 114 6.17 1.39 3.19
C SER A 114 4.93 1.94 3.86
N PHE A 115 3.76 1.82 3.22
CA PHE A 115 2.49 2.29 3.77
C PHE A 115 1.57 1.10 4.08
N TRP A 116 1.32 0.90 5.37
CA TRP A 116 0.45 -0.16 5.88
C TRP A 116 -0.96 0.38 6.10
N THR A 117 -1.95 -0.18 5.38
CA THR A 117 -3.35 0.28 5.44
C THR A 117 -4.24 -0.57 6.33
N GLU A 118 -3.69 -1.60 6.95
CA GLU A 118 -4.39 -2.55 7.81
C GLU A 118 -4.17 -2.23 9.31
N PRO A 119 -4.84 -2.93 10.24
CA PRO A 119 -4.63 -2.74 11.67
C PRO A 119 -3.18 -3.00 12.09
N ALA A 120 -2.67 -2.22 13.05
CA ALA A 120 -1.32 -2.40 13.59
C ALA A 120 -1.10 -3.79 14.21
N LEU A 121 -2.17 -4.40 14.75
CA LEU A 121 -2.15 -5.77 15.26
C LEU A 121 -1.75 -6.77 14.17
N VAL A 122 -2.31 -6.63 12.97
CA VAL A 122 -2.02 -7.52 11.85
C VAL A 122 -0.56 -7.39 11.43
N LEU A 123 -0.05 -6.16 11.35
CA LEU A 123 1.37 -5.91 11.08
C LEU A 123 2.28 -6.60 12.11
N SER A 124 1.93 -6.53 13.40
CA SER A 124 2.71 -7.17 14.45
C SER A 124 2.72 -8.70 14.32
N ILE A 125 1.59 -9.31 13.93
CA ILE A 125 1.51 -10.74 13.65
C ILE A 125 2.41 -11.12 12.46
N TYR A 126 2.34 -10.38 11.34
CA TYR A 126 3.21 -10.61 10.18
C TYR A 126 4.69 -10.41 10.48
N TYR A 127 5.02 -9.40 11.28
CA TYR A 127 6.40 -9.13 11.68
C TYR A 127 6.99 -10.28 12.51
N HIS A 128 6.14 -11.00 13.25
CA HIS A 128 6.51 -12.14 14.10
C HIS A 128 6.04 -13.49 13.53
N LEU A 129 5.90 -13.59 12.21
CA LEU A 129 5.43 -14.82 11.54
C LEU A 129 6.38 -16.01 11.78
N ASP A 130 7.65 -15.72 12.02
CA ASP A 130 8.66 -16.71 12.44
C ASP A 130 8.31 -17.39 13.77
N LEU A 131 7.79 -16.64 14.75
CA LEU A 131 7.34 -17.20 16.03
C LEU A 131 6.12 -18.11 15.85
N LEU A 132 5.17 -17.72 14.99
CA LEU A 132 4.01 -18.55 14.67
C LEU A 132 4.46 -19.88 14.03
N ARG A 133 5.45 -19.82 13.14
CA ARG A 133 6.02 -21.01 12.52
C ARG A 133 6.79 -21.89 13.51
N GLU A 134 7.61 -21.29 14.37
CA GLU A 134 8.35 -22.03 15.41
C GLU A 134 7.43 -22.78 16.37
N HIS A 135 6.28 -22.18 16.71
CA HIS A 135 5.32 -22.77 17.64
C HIS A 135 4.29 -23.69 16.97
N GLY A 136 4.26 -23.77 15.64
CA GLY A 136 3.36 -24.63 14.87
C GLY A 136 1.96 -24.04 14.62
N HIS A 137 1.81 -22.72 14.76
CA HIS A 137 0.58 -21.97 14.45
C HIS A 137 0.54 -21.42 13.02
N TYR A 138 1.62 -21.59 12.24
CA TYR A 138 1.69 -21.20 10.82
C TYR A 138 2.57 -22.17 10.03
N GLY A 139 2.13 -22.55 8.82
CA GLY A 139 2.90 -23.39 7.90
C GLY A 139 3.08 -24.85 8.35
N SER A 140 2.23 -25.33 9.26
CA SER A 140 2.15 -26.73 9.68
C SER A 140 1.02 -27.45 8.92
N HIS A 141 1.13 -28.78 8.75
CA HIS A 141 0.04 -29.59 8.18
C HIS A 141 -1.22 -29.54 9.04
N ASP A 142 -1.03 -29.57 10.36
CA ASP A 142 -2.08 -29.34 11.35
C ASP A 142 -1.64 -28.12 12.17
N ASN A 143 -2.18 -26.95 11.83
CA ASN A 143 -1.96 -25.74 12.62
C ASN A 143 -2.58 -25.94 14.01
N ARG A 144 -1.85 -25.50 15.04
CA ARG A 144 -2.31 -25.64 16.43
C ARG A 144 -3.52 -24.77 16.73
N GLU A 145 -4.38 -25.28 17.62
CA GLU A 145 -5.61 -24.61 18.06
C GLU A 145 -5.51 -23.94 19.44
N ASP A 146 -4.40 -24.10 20.15
CA ASP A 146 -4.21 -23.41 21.43
C ASP A 146 -3.86 -21.92 21.27
N THR A 147 -4.22 -21.13 22.28
CA THR A 147 -4.07 -19.67 22.32
C THR A 147 -2.63 -19.21 22.03
N ILE A 148 -2.49 -18.24 21.14
CA ILE A 148 -1.23 -17.57 20.79
C ILE A 148 -0.97 -16.46 21.82
N ASN A 149 0.03 -16.64 22.68
CA ASN A 149 0.36 -15.71 23.77
C ASN A 149 1.83 -15.26 23.79
N TYR A 150 2.56 -15.54 22.71
CA TYR A 150 4.01 -15.32 22.61
C TYR A 150 4.40 -14.15 21.69
N ILE A 151 3.44 -13.44 21.09
CA ILE A 151 3.73 -12.28 20.24
C ILE A 151 4.03 -11.06 21.13
N PRO A 152 5.23 -10.44 21.03
CA PRO A 152 5.59 -9.29 21.86
C PRO A 152 4.64 -8.10 21.68
N GLY A 153 4.14 -7.55 22.78
CA GLY A 153 3.28 -6.35 22.77
C GLY A 153 1.84 -6.58 22.31
N VAL A 154 1.46 -7.83 22.06
CA VAL A 154 0.13 -8.22 21.59
C VAL A 154 -0.57 -9.06 22.67
N GLN A 155 -1.86 -8.80 22.90
CA GLN A 155 -2.67 -9.62 23.80
C GLN A 155 -2.86 -11.02 23.24
N ALA A 156 -3.20 -11.99 24.09
CA ALA A 156 -3.43 -13.36 23.66
C ALA A 156 -4.50 -13.43 22.57
N ILE A 157 -4.23 -14.18 21.50
CA ILE A 157 -5.11 -14.35 20.33
C ILE A 157 -5.55 -15.81 20.27
N GLU A 158 -6.85 -16.04 20.12
CA GLU A 158 -7.37 -17.37 19.81
C GLU A 158 -7.13 -17.69 18.33
N PRO A 159 -6.69 -18.89 17.94
CA PRO A 159 -6.35 -19.19 16.54
C PRO A 159 -7.49 -18.93 15.55
N LYS A 160 -8.75 -19.11 15.96
CA LYS A 160 -9.93 -18.77 15.15
C LYS A 160 -10.07 -17.28 14.80
N ASP A 161 -9.45 -16.40 15.59
CA ASP A 161 -9.45 -14.95 15.40
C ASP A 161 -8.24 -14.50 14.55
N LEU A 162 -7.33 -15.43 14.21
CA LEU A 162 -6.24 -15.20 13.26
C LEU A 162 -6.80 -15.05 11.85
N MET A 163 -6.10 -14.32 10.98
CA MET A 163 -6.50 -14.19 9.58
C MET A 163 -6.57 -15.58 8.93
N SER A 164 -7.60 -15.82 8.12
CA SER A 164 -7.90 -17.13 7.56
C SER A 164 -6.76 -17.71 6.73
N HIS A 165 -6.05 -16.88 5.95
CA HIS A 165 -4.92 -17.34 5.14
C HIS A 165 -3.77 -17.84 6.00
N LEU A 166 -3.50 -17.24 7.17
CA LEU A 166 -2.46 -17.74 8.08
C LEU A 166 -2.82 -19.12 8.69
N GLN A 167 -4.09 -19.53 8.61
CA GLN A 167 -4.54 -20.83 9.06
C GLN A 167 -4.50 -21.89 7.94
N GLU A 168 -4.23 -21.49 6.69
CA GLU A 168 -4.12 -22.42 5.57
C GLU A 168 -2.81 -23.21 5.63
N ALA A 169 -2.87 -24.49 5.27
CA ALA A 169 -1.68 -25.34 5.16
C ALA A 169 -0.90 -25.08 3.87
N ASP A 170 -1.53 -24.45 2.87
CA ASP A 170 -0.94 -24.14 1.57
C ASP A 170 -0.44 -22.69 1.53
N ILE A 171 0.86 -22.52 1.76
CA ILE A 171 1.53 -21.22 1.73
C ILE A 171 1.82 -20.70 0.31
N SER A 172 1.29 -21.33 -0.74
CA SER A 172 1.52 -20.92 -2.14
C SER A 172 0.56 -19.84 -2.64
N THR A 173 -0.46 -19.47 -1.85
CA THR A 173 -1.42 -18.45 -2.24
C THR A 173 -0.79 -17.04 -2.27
N PRO A 174 -1.29 -16.11 -3.09
CA PRO A 174 -0.72 -14.75 -3.22
C PRO A 174 -0.75 -13.91 -1.94
N MET A 175 -1.42 -14.41 -0.90
CA MET A 175 -1.59 -13.76 0.41
C MET A 175 -0.51 -14.18 1.42
N HIS A 176 0.40 -15.09 1.05
CA HIS A 176 1.52 -15.60 1.84
C HIS A 176 2.88 -15.02 1.43
#